data_AF-A0A8J3I408-F1
#
_entry.id   AF-A0A8J3I408-F1
#
_cell.length_a   1.000
_cell.length_b   1.000
_cell.length_c   1.000
_cell.angle_alpha   90.00
_cell.angle_beta   90.00
_cell.angle_gamma   90.00
#
_symmetry.space_group_name_H-M   'P 1'
#
loop_
_entity.id
_entity.type
_entity.pdbx_description
1 polymer ?
#
loop_
_entity_poly.entity_id
_entity_poly.type
_entity_poly.pdbx_seq_one_letter_code
_entity_poly.pdbx_strand_id
1 'polypeptide(L)'
;MDLMRKADEIICQDDFEEMMVVAEAAILLGVKTGRIHAMIEVGVLPSRFATRPEIAQLLTTGRVKGVPGSGIRLVPRFAVNMAQNRSGRGWRKGRPRKS
;
A
#
# COMPACT_ATOMS: atom_id res chain seq x y z
N MET A 1 23.61 -1.20 7.62
CA MET A 1 22.34 -1.95 7.57
C MET A 1 21.28 -1.06 8.21
N ASP A 2 20.98 0.11 7.61
CA ASP A 2 20.29 1.22 8.33
C ASP A 2 19.13 1.88 7.57
N LEU A 3 18.78 1.37 6.38
CA LEU A 3 17.67 1.92 5.59
C LEU A 3 16.30 1.45 6.10
N MET A 4 16.25 0.32 6.80
CA MET A 4 14.98 -0.30 7.21
C MET A 4 14.39 0.35 8.46
N ARG A 5 15.23 0.84 9.40
CA ARG A 5 14.77 1.55 10.61
C ARG A 5 14.18 2.93 10.31
N LYS A 6 14.68 3.62 9.28
CA LYS A 6 14.15 4.94 8.88
C LYS A 6 12.76 4.87 8.28
N ALA A 7 12.41 3.78 7.58
CA ALA A 7 11.11 3.67 6.94
C ALA A 7 9.97 3.57 7.98
N ASP A 8 10.16 2.79 9.05
CA ASP A 8 9.15 2.63 10.09
C ASP A 8 8.91 3.90 10.91
N GLU A 9 9.96 4.70 11.15
CA GLU A 9 9.84 5.98 11.87
C GLU A 9 9.11 7.06 11.05
N ILE A 10 9.26 7.07 9.72
CA ILE A 10 8.60 8.05 8.84
C ILE A 10 7.08 7.80 8.76
N ILE A 11 6.63 6.54 8.77
CA ILE A 11 5.20 6.18 8.64
C ILE A 11 4.35 6.70 9.82
N CYS A 12 4.97 6.92 10.98
CA CYS A 12 4.31 7.49 12.16
C CYS A 12 4.17 9.01 12.09
N GLN A 13 4.87 9.69 11.18
CA GLN A 13 4.84 11.15 11.01
C GLN A 13 4.02 11.59 9.79
N ASP A 14 3.64 10.69 8.90
CA ASP A 14 2.79 11.03 7.76
C ASP A 14 1.38 11.40 8.24
N ASP A 15 0.93 12.59 7.84
CA ASP A 15 -0.43 13.05 8.07
C ASP A 15 -1.43 12.04 7.47
N PHE A 16 -2.54 11.79 8.18
CA PHE A 16 -3.56 10.85 7.75
C PHE A 16 -4.09 11.15 6.32
N GLU A 17 -4.07 12.41 5.90
CA GLU A 17 -4.45 12.85 4.56
C GLU A 17 -3.54 12.27 3.45
N GLU A 18 -2.29 11.96 3.80
CA GLU A 18 -1.33 11.33 2.89
C GLU A 18 -1.41 9.80 2.92
N MET A 19 -2.31 9.22 3.70
CA MET A 19 -2.48 7.78 3.81
C MET A 19 -3.59 7.27 2.89
N MET A 20 -3.32 6.15 2.23
CA MET A 20 -4.25 5.48 1.31
C MET A 20 -4.71 4.14 1.89
N VAL A 21 -5.98 3.79 1.69
CA VAL A 21 -6.43 2.42 1.97
C VAL A 21 -5.94 1.49 0.87
N VAL A 22 -5.80 0.19 1.19
CA VAL A 22 -5.31 -0.82 0.25
C VAL A 22 -6.06 -0.81 -1.10
N ALA A 23 -7.38 -0.56 -1.08
CA ALA A 23 -8.18 -0.48 -2.29
C ALA A 23 -7.77 0.69 -3.20
N GLU A 24 -7.51 1.86 -2.63
CA GLU A 24 -7.07 3.05 -3.38
C GLU A 24 -5.65 2.84 -3.93
N ALA A 25 -4.75 2.27 -3.11
CA ALA A 25 -3.40 1.94 -3.55
C ALA A 25 -3.40 0.93 -4.72
N ALA A 26 -4.32 -0.05 -4.68
CA ALA A 26 -4.51 -1.03 -5.74
C ALA A 26 -4.98 -0.38 -7.05
N ILE A 27 -5.94 0.55 -6.97
CA ILE A 27 -6.40 1.34 -8.12
C ILE A 27 -5.24 2.15 -8.70
N LEU A 28 -4.48 2.85 -7.86
CA LEU A 28 -3.38 3.71 -8.30
C LEU A 28 -2.24 2.91 -8.94
N LEU A 29 -1.92 1.71 -8.45
CA LEU A 29 -0.92 0.83 -9.06
C LEU A 29 -1.46 -0.02 -10.23
N GLY A 30 -2.76 0.00 -10.50
CA GLY A 30 -3.37 -0.85 -11.53
C GLY A 30 -3.26 -2.35 -11.24
N VAL A 31 -3.26 -2.75 -9.95
CA VAL A 31 -3.15 -4.16 -9.52
C VAL A 31 -4.33 -4.57 -8.65
N LYS A 32 -4.48 -5.88 -8.40
CA LYS A 32 -5.49 -6.39 -7.46
C LYS A 32 -5.09 -6.10 -6.01
N THR A 33 -6.06 -5.91 -5.11
CA THR A 33 -5.83 -5.69 -3.68
C THR A 33 -4.97 -6.78 -3.02
N GLY A 34 -5.17 -8.06 -3.39
CA GLY A 34 -4.33 -9.17 -2.91
C GLY A 34 -2.85 -9.01 -3.25
N ARG A 35 -2.52 -8.35 -4.38
CA ARG A 35 -1.11 -8.06 -4.73
C ARG A 35 -0.52 -6.99 -3.81
N ILE A 36 -1.30 -6.00 -3.40
CA ILE A 36 -0.89 -4.98 -2.43
C ILE A 36 -0.63 -5.64 -1.07
N HIS A 37 -1.54 -6.51 -0.60
CA HIS A 37 -1.32 -7.27 0.63
C HIS A 37 -0.02 -8.07 0.58
N ALA A 38 0.24 -8.79 -0.51
CA ALA A 38 1.50 -9.51 -0.69
C ALA A 38 2.72 -8.56 -0.67
N MET A 39 2.64 -7.39 -1.30
CA MET A 39 3.73 -6.39 -1.29
C MET A 39 4.00 -5.83 0.11
N ILE A 40 2.95 -5.67 0.91
CA ILE A 40 3.09 -5.27 2.31
C ILE A 40 3.73 -6.39 3.14
N GLU A 41 3.24 -7.63 2.99
CA GLU A 41 3.76 -8.81 3.71
C GLU A 41 5.24 -9.07 3.42
N VAL A 42 5.70 -8.86 2.19
CA VAL A 42 7.12 -9.00 1.81
C VAL A 42 7.95 -7.73 2.08
N GLY A 43 7.39 -6.72 2.75
CA GLY A 43 8.10 -5.48 3.13
C GLY A 43 8.45 -4.54 1.97
N VAL A 44 7.80 -4.70 0.81
CA VAL A 44 8.00 -3.83 -0.37
C VAL A 44 7.24 -2.52 -0.22
N LEU A 45 6.05 -2.56 0.39
CA LEU A 45 5.27 -1.38 0.73
C LEU A 45 5.19 -1.22 2.24
N PRO A 46 5.58 -0.05 2.79
CA PRO A 46 5.32 0.27 4.18
C PRO A 46 3.81 0.33 4.42
N SER A 47 3.37 -0.11 5.60
CA SER A 47 1.96 0.00 6.00
C SER A 47 1.83 0.06 7.51
N ARG A 48 0.77 0.71 8.00
CA ARG A 48 0.32 0.62 9.39
C ARG A 48 -1.16 0.33 9.48
N PHE A 49 -1.63 -0.10 10.64
CA PHE A 49 -3.07 -0.19 10.90
C PHE A 49 -3.65 1.20 11.15
N ALA A 50 -4.88 1.41 10.69
CA ALA A 50 -5.66 2.59 11.02
C ALA A 50 -6.04 2.56 12.51
N THR A 51 -5.90 3.69 13.17
CA THR A 51 -6.40 3.93 14.53
C THR A 51 -7.92 4.05 14.54
N ARG A 52 -8.56 3.93 15.72
CA ARG A 52 -10.03 4.06 15.82
C ARG A 52 -10.57 5.39 15.25
N PRO A 53 -9.97 6.56 15.54
CA PRO A 53 -10.41 7.84 14.95
C PRO A 53 -10.30 7.85 13.42
N GLU A 54 -9.20 7.34 12.87
CA GLU A 54 -9.01 7.24 11.42
C GLU A 54 -10.02 6.30 10.77
N ILE A 55 -10.32 5.16 11.40
CA ILE A 55 -11.37 4.23 10.94
C ILE A 55 -12.72 4.93 10.87
N ALA A 56 -13.09 5.69 11.90
CA ALA A 56 -14.33 6.46 11.91
C ALA A 56 -14.35 7.47 10.75
N GLN A 57 -13.25 8.19 10.53
CA GLN A 57 -13.13 9.15 9.42
C GLN A 57 -13.23 8.47 8.04
N LEU A 58 -12.62 7.30 7.85
CA LEU A 58 -12.72 6.52 6.59
C LEU A 58 -14.16 6.07 6.31
N LEU A 59 -14.91 5.71 7.35
CA LEU A 59 -16.32 5.33 7.23
C LEU A 59 -17.18 6.56 6.90
N THR A 60 -17.00 7.67 7.61
CA THR A 60 -17.75 8.91 7.39
C THR A 60 -17.53 9.48 5.99
N THR A 61 -16.28 9.43 5.50
CA THR A 61 -15.93 9.89 4.13
C THR A 61 -16.35 8.91 3.03
N GLY A 62 -16.80 7.70 3.39
CA GLY A 62 -17.17 6.66 2.42
C GLY A 62 -15.98 6.03 1.70
N ARG A 63 -14.75 6.28 2.15
CA ARG A 63 -13.52 5.65 1.60
C ARG A 63 -13.51 4.14 1.84
N VAL A 64 -14.19 3.68 2.89
CA VAL A 64 -14.44 2.25 3.17
C VAL A 64 -15.91 2.03 3.48
N LYS A 65 -16.44 0.87 3.10
CA LYS A 65 -17.84 0.48 3.37
C LYS A 65 -18.05 -0.20 4.72
N GLY A 66 -16.96 -0.62 5.36
CA GLY A 66 -16.99 -1.38 6.61
C GLY A 66 -15.57 -1.71 7.06
N VAL A 67 -15.46 -2.21 8.29
CA VAL A 67 -14.18 -2.59 8.90
C VAL A 67 -14.03 -4.12 8.81
N PRO A 68 -13.04 -4.64 8.08
CA PRO A 68 -12.74 -6.08 8.07
C PRO A 68 -12.34 -6.57 9.46
N GLY A 69 -12.57 -7.85 9.76
CA GLY A 69 -12.13 -8.45 11.02
C GLY A 69 -10.60 -8.39 11.24
N SER A 70 -9.83 -8.24 10.16
CA SER A 70 -8.37 -8.03 10.19
C SER A 70 -7.95 -6.57 10.40
N GLY A 71 -8.89 -5.63 10.50
CA GLY A 71 -8.64 -4.20 10.55
C GLY A 71 -8.38 -3.57 9.18
N ILE A 72 -8.15 -2.25 9.17
CA ILE A 72 -7.84 -1.49 7.96
C ILE A 72 -6.35 -1.19 7.92
N ARG A 73 -5.67 -1.58 6.83
CA ARG A 73 -4.29 -1.17 6.57
C ARG A 73 -4.24 0.11 5.74
N LEU A 74 -3.38 1.00 6.17
CA LEU A 74 -3.05 2.26 5.51
C LEU A 74 -1.65 2.18 4.94
N VAL A 75 -1.51 2.67 3.71
CA VAL A 75 -0.25 2.72 2.96
C VAL A 75 0.03 4.19 2.66
N PRO A 76 1.24 4.70 2.99
CA PRO A 76 1.60 6.07 2.65
C PRO A 76 1.56 6.31 1.13
N ARG A 77 0.96 7.42 0.71
CA ARG A 77 0.82 7.78 -0.71
C ARG A 77 2.16 7.91 -1.40
N PHE A 78 3.17 8.46 -0.74
CA PHE A 78 4.53 8.57 -1.30
C PHE A 78 5.08 7.19 -1.67
N ALA A 79 4.85 6.16 -0.85
CA ALA A 79 5.35 4.83 -1.08
C ALA A 79 4.67 4.15 -2.28
N VAL A 80 3.36 4.40 -2.45
CA VAL A 80 2.63 3.94 -3.63
C VAL A 80 3.14 4.63 -4.90
N ASN A 81 3.37 5.94 -4.86
CA ASN A 81 3.95 6.70 -5.99
C ASN A 81 5.36 6.21 -6.35
N MET A 82 6.21 5.92 -5.34
CA MET A 82 7.53 5.32 -5.58
C MET A 82 7.41 3.93 -6.22
N ALA A 83 6.40 3.14 -5.84
CA ALA A 83 6.16 1.84 -6.42
C ALA A 83 5.65 1.90 -7.87
N GLN A 84 4.89 2.93 -8.26
CA GLN A 84 4.51 3.16 -9.67
C GLN A 84 5.73 3.33 -10.57
N ASN A 85 6.74 4.05 -10.08
CA ASN A 85 7.94 4.37 -10.85
C ASN A 85 8.95 3.20 -10.91
N ARG A 86 8.71 2.11 -10.19
CA ARG A 86 9.51 0.89 -10.35
C ARG A 86 9.13 0.24 -11.67
N SER A 87 10.03 0.32 -12.65
CA SER A 87 9.95 -0.48 -13.87
C SER A 87 9.72 -1.94 -13.49
N GLY A 88 8.53 -2.44 -13.83
CA GLY A 88 8.11 -3.78 -13.42
C GLY A 88 9.16 -4.79 -13.86
N ARG A 89 9.75 -5.53 -12.90
CA ARG A 89 10.47 -6.79 -13.17
C ARG A 89 9.45 -7.86 -13.56
N GLY A 90 8.67 -7.60 -14.61
CA GLY A 90 7.82 -8.55 -15.27
C GLY A 90 8.47 -8.89 -16.60
N TRP A 91 8.66 -10.18 -16.88
CA TRP A 91 8.97 -10.62 -18.23
C TRP A 91 7.93 -10.04 -19.19
N ARG A 92 8.38 -9.41 -20.29
CA ARG A 92 7.51 -9.02 -21.39
C ARG A 92 6.75 -10.28 -21.83
N LYS A 93 5.44 -10.36 -21.53
CA LYS A 93 4.56 -11.36 -22.14
C LYS A 93 4.75 -11.27 -23.66
N GLY A 94 5.21 -12.35 -24.29
CA GLY A 94 5.33 -12.43 -25.75
C GLY A 94 6.72 -12.69 -26.34
N ARG A 95 7.78 -12.95 -25.56
CA ARG A 95 9.02 -13.52 -26.14
C ARG A 95 9.03 -15.04 -25.96
N PRO A 96 9.02 -15.84 -27.05
CA PRO A 96 9.17 -17.29 -26.92
C PRO A 96 10.51 -17.60 -26.26
N ARG A 97 10.52 -18.58 -25.35
CA ARG A 97 11.75 -19.18 -24.84
C ARG A 97 12.44 -19.82 -26.05
N LYS A 98 13.56 -19.24 -26.50
CA LYS A 98 14.47 -19.97 -27.39
C LYS A 98 15.04 -21.13 -26.57
N SER A 99 14.56 -22.33 -26.88
CA SER A 99 15.32 -23.56 -26.66
C SER A 99 16.42 -23.64 -27.72
#